data_AF-A0A180EK81-F1
#
_entry.id   AF-A0A180EK81-F1
#
_cell.length_a   1.000
_cell.length_b   1.000
_cell.length_c   1.000
_cell.angle_alpha   90.00
_cell.angle_beta   90.00
_cell.angle_gamma   90.00
#
_symmetry.space_group_name_H-M   'P 1'
#
loop_
_entity.id
_entity.type
_entity.pdbx_description
1 polymer ?
#
loop_
_entity_poly.entity_id
_entity_poly.type
_entity_poly.pdbx_seq_one_letter_code
_entity_poly.pdbx_strand_id
1 'polypeptide(L)'
;MIKSIAISALLILLAIAPGGLVAQQSAPVVMYKSGSVLFTPDDGRSPYAVTSGDRLGVTGALQLKAGARVEINYQDKHLELKEAGEFQMDEVLQNRAESSGLLSRFYNFISNGLDQSKSRQSLEKAYLKNQGNAQGNTRGAGDGGLRNVRPFGGRLTAANYAFTWPAYPSASHYEFSILEESTGNFLITALAAENTFSVDLGQLNLADGQSYTWVCRAVTAGGDNRNSLLSRGAPKTELASITFSYSAAPFIEVFTATRGELPGAQGGMLHNLNLVMALEDHGFLADADALYAILLRETEDAALVNSLYASFLARWNLRDEAGSLLEGRR
;
A
#
# COMPACT_ATOMS: atom_id res chain seq x y z
N MET A 1 -4.41 37.90 -66.50
CA MET A 1 -4.10 36.51 -66.91
C MET A 1 -4.19 35.63 -65.69
N ILE A 2 -5.26 34.84 -65.64
CA ILE A 2 -5.64 33.96 -64.53
C ILE A 2 -4.87 32.64 -64.70
N LYS A 3 -4.20 32.16 -63.65
CA LYS A 3 -3.85 30.74 -63.53
C LYS A 3 -4.45 30.17 -62.26
N SER A 4 -5.51 29.41 -62.49
CA SER A 4 -6.08 28.39 -61.63
C SER A 4 -5.01 27.38 -61.20
N ILE A 5 -5.06 26.90 -59.95
CA ILE A 5 -4.89 25.49 -59.57
C ILE A 5 -5.59 25.33 -58.22
N ALA A 6 -6.63 24.51 -58.25
CA ALA A 6 -7.38 24.03 -57.10
C ALA A 6 -6.53 23.01 -56.31
N ILE A 7 -6.54 23.13 -54.99
CA ILE A 7 -6.14 22.04 -54.09
C ILE A 7 -7.34 21.75 -53.21
N SER A 8 -7.95 20.59 -53.47
CA SER A 8 -9.06 20.00 -52.74
C SER A 8 -8.70 19.80 -51.27
N ALA A 9 -9.34 20.55 -50.37
CA ALA A 9 -9.32 20.27 -48.94
C ALA A 9 -10.54 19.40 -48.60
N LEU A 10 -10.25 18.12 -48.30
CA LEU A 10 -11.19 17.16 -47.75
C LEU A 10 -11.52 17.56 -46.30
N LEU A 11 -12.65 18.25 -46.12
CA LEU A 11 -13.20 18.58 -44.80
C LEU A 11 -13.92 17.36 -44.23
N ILE A 12 -13.21 16.57 -43.43
CA ILE A 12 -13.82 15.58 -42.54
C ILE A 12 -14.40 16.35 -41.35
N LEU A 13 -15.73 16.52 -41.34
CA LEU A 13 -16.47 16.96 -40.16
C LEU A 13 -16.37 15.89 -39.07
N LEU A 14 -15.44 16.08 -38.12
CA LEU A 14 -15.49 15.40 -36.83
C LEU A 14 -16.65 16.02 -36.03
N ALA A 15 -17.76 15.30 -35.96
CA ALA A 15 -18.81 15.56 -34.99
C ALA A 15 -18.26 15.27 -33.59
N ILE A 16 -17.69 16.29 -32.95
CA ILE A 16 -17.39 16.27 -31.52
C ILE A 16 -18.72 16.36 -30.79
N ALA A 17 -19.30 15.22 -30.47
CA ALA A 17 -20.36 15.17 -29.47
C ALA A 17 -19.74 15.64 -28.13
N PRO A 18 -20.28 16.68 -27.46
CA PRO A 18 -19.86 17.04 -26.13
C PRO A 18 -20.43 15.99 -25.17
N GLY A 19 -19.79 14.83 -25.10
CA GLY A 19 -19.92 13.93 -23.97
C GLY A 19 -19.32 14.64 -22.77
N GLY A 20 -20.13 15.40 -22.04
CA GLY A 20 -19.76 15.92 -20.74
C GLY A 20 -19.22 14.76 -19.91
N LEU A 21 -17.95 14.85 -19.53
CA LEU A 21 -17.39 14.05 -18.46
C LEU A 21 -18.19 14.39 -17.21
N VAL A 22 -19.27 13.66 -16.96
CA VAL A 22 -19.86 13.61 -15.64
C VAL A 22 -18.78 13.00 -14.78
N ALA A 23 -18.11 13.84 -13.97
CA ALA A 23 -17.23 13.37 -12.93
C ALA A 23 -18.03 12.36 -12.11
N GLN A 24 -17.64 11.09 -12.18
CA GLN A 24 -18.30 10.01 -11.47
C GLN A 24 -18.31 10.36 -9.99
N GLN A 25 -19.51 10.62 -9.43
CA GLN A 25 -19.64 10.96 -8.02
C GLN A 25 -19.02 9.82 -7.19
N SER A 26 -18.06 10.17 -6.34
CA SER A 26 -17.32 9.21 -5.51
C SER A 26 -18.29 8.57 -4.53
N ALA A 27 -18.52 7.25 -4.59
CA ALA A 27 -19.45 6.59 -3.67
C ALA A 27 -19.04 6.78 -2.19
N PRO A 28 -19.99 6.99 -1.25
CA PRO A 28 -19.71 6.98 0.18
C PRO A 28 -19.00 5.69 0.60
N VAL A 29 -17.95 5.80 1.40
CA VAL A 29 -17.14 4.68 1.89
C VAL A 29 -17.32 4.55 3.39
N VAL A 30 -17.65 3.35 3.86
CA VAL A 30 -17.69 3.05 5.29
C VAL A 30 -16.27 2.92 5.80
N MET A 31 -15.90 3.81 6.72
CA MET A 31 -14.55 3.91 7.27
C MET A 31 -14.38 3.05 8.51
N TYR A 32 -15.41 2.98 9.35
CA TYR A 32 -15.41 2.21 10.58
C TYR A 32 -16.84 1.81 10.91
N LYS A 33 -17.01 0.65 11.53
CA LYS A 33 -18.29 0.16 12.02
C LYS A 33 -18.10 -0.62 13.31
N SER A 34 -19.02 -0.43 14.25
CA SER A 34 -19.20 -1.31 15.42
C SER A 34 -20.68 -1.54 15.71
N GLY A 35 -21.01 -2.70 16.29
CA GLY A 35 -22.40 -3.11 16.52
C GLY A 35 -23.11 -3.58 15.25
N SER A 36 -24.44 -3.53 15.22
CA SER A 36 -25.25 -3.95 14.07
C SER A 36 -25.68 -2.74 13.24
N VAL A 37 -25.22 -2.73 11.98
CA VAL A 37 -25.52 -1.69 10.99
C VAL A 37 -25.97 -2.38 9.71
N LEU A 38 -27.14 -2.00 9.20
CA LEU A 38 -27.70 -2.50 7.94
C LEU A 38 -27.82 -1.35 6.95
N PHE A 39 -27.62 -1.63 5.67
CA PHE A 39 -27.92 -0.70 4.59
C PHE A 39 -28.97 -1.29 3.66
N THR A 40 -29.99 -0.50 3.35
CA THR A 40 -31.05 -0.82 2.40
C THR A 40 -30.90 0.07 1.18
N PRO A 41 -30.43 -0.46 0.04
CA PRO A 41 -30.34 0.30 -1.21
C PRO A 41 -31.72 0.66 -1.78
N ASP A 42 -31.84 1.83 -2.40
CA ASP A 42 -33.06 2.24 -3.12
C ASP A 42 -33.24 1.56 -4.49
N ASP A 43 -32.27 0.77 -4.92
CA ASP A 43 -32.31 0.06 -6.22
C ASP A 43 -33.05 -1.28 -6.16
N GLY A 44 -33.76 -1.55 -5.06
CA GLY A 44 -34.57 -2.75 -4.87
C GLY A 44 -33.78 -3.98 -4.40
N ARG A 45 -32.47 -3.85 -4.16
CA ARG A 45 -31.68 -4.92 -3.52
C ARG A 45 -32.08 -5.11 -2.06
N SER A 46 -31.96 -6.35 -1.57
CA SER A 46 -32.24 -6.67 -0.17
C SER A 46 -31.28 -5.94 0.78
N PRO A 47 -31.72 -5.61 2.01
CA PRO A 47 -30.85 -5.05 3.02
C PRO A 47 -29.66 -5.97 3.31
N TYR A 48 -28.49 -5.39 3.56
CA TYR A 48 -27.29 -6.15 3.91
C TYR A 48 -26.55 -5.55 5.10
N ALA A 49 -25.77 -6.38 5.79
CA ALA A 49 -24.91 -5.96 6.88
C ALA A 49 -23.74 -5.13 6.35
N VAL A 50 -23.61 -3.94 6.91
CA VAL A 50 -22.54 -3.01 6.54
C VAL A 50 -21.24 -3.44 7.21
N THR A 51 -20.17 -3.42 6.43
CA THR A 51 -18.81 -3.73 6.82
C THR A 51 -17.89 -2.55 6.46
N SER A 52 -16.79 -2.38 7.21
CA SER A 52 -15.78 -1.37 6.92
C SER A 52 -15.16 -1.61 5.53
N GLY A 53 -15.08 -0.56 4.72
CA GLY A 53 -14.66 -0.61 3.31
C GLY A 53 -15.81 -0.71 2.30
N ASP A 54 -17.06 -0.92 2.75
CA ASP A 54 -18.22 -0.93 1.86
C ASP A 54 -18.40 0.42 1.15
N ARG A 55 -18.76 0.34 -0.14
CA ARG A 55 -19.20 1.50 -0.93
C ARG A 55 -20.72 1.54 -0.94
N LEU A 56 -21.30 2.51 -0.25
CA LEU A 56 -22.75 2.66 -0.14
C LEU A 56 -23.31 3.44 -1.34
N GLY A 57 -24.63 3.35 -1.52
CA GLY A 57 -25.35 4.26 -2.41
C GLY A 57 -25.41 5.67 -1.80
N VAL A 58 -25.50 6.69 -2.66
CA VAL A 58 -25.81 8.07 -2.22
C VAL A 58 -27.29 8.24 -1.82
N THR A 59 -28.12 7.26 -2.13
CA THR A 59 -29.52 7.12 -1.71
C THR A 59 -29.71 5.76 -1.04
N GLY A 60 -30.82 5.55 -0.32
CA GLY A 60 -31.06 4.40 0.54
C GLY A 60 -31.03 4.75 2.03
N ALA A 61 -31.27 3.74 2.87
CA ALA A 61 -31.40 3.92 4.31
C ALA A 61 -30.35 3.11 5.09
N LEU A 62 -29.68 3.77 6.04
CA LEU A 62 -28.85 3.12 7.05
C LEU A 62 -29.67 2.87 8.32
N GLN A 63 -29.62 1.65 8.83
CA GLN A 63 -30.26 1.29 10.09
C GLN A 63 -29.21 0.92 11.14
N LEU A 64 -29.15 1.70 12.22
CA LEU A 64 -28.25 1.49 13.36
C LEU A 64 -29.04 0.95 14.55
N LYS A 65 -28.58 -0.17 15.14
CA LYS A 65 -29.11 -0.66 16.42
C LYS A 65 -28.53 0.13 17.60
N ALA A 66 -29.15 -0.02 18.78
CA ALA A 66 -28.64 0.58 20.02
C ALA A 66 -27.18 0.18 20.28
N GLY A 67 -26.32 1.17 20.53
CA GLY A 67 -24.89 0.99 20.74
C GLY A 67 -24.07 0.77 19.46
N ALA A 68 -24.70 0.79 18.27
CA ALA A 68 -23.97 0.74 17.01
C ALA A 68 -23.36 2.11 16.67
N ARG A 69 -22.29 2.08 15.89
CA ARG A 69 -21.59 3.27 15.37
C ARG A 69 -21.14 2.98 13.96
N VAL A 70 -21.28 3.95 13.08
CA VAL A 70 -20.70 3.92 11.73
C VAL A 70 -20.05 5.25 11.42
N GLU A 71 -18.89 5.19 10.81
CA GLU A 71 -18.18 6.34 10.27
C GLU A 71 -18.12 6.20 8.75
N ILE A 72 -18.47 7.26 8.03
CA ILE A 72 -18.58 7.27 6.57
C ILE A 72 -17.73 8.43 6.06
N ASN A 73 -17.03 8.18 4.96
CA ASN A 73 -16.38 9.22 4.20
C ASN A 73 -17.08 9.40 2.84
N TYR A 74 -17.37 10.65 2.48
CA TYR A 74 -17.93 11.00 1.18
C TYR A 74 -17.45 12.40 0.77
N GLN A 75 -16.90 12.52 -0.45
CA GLN A 75 -16.40 13.79 -1.00
C GLN A 75 -15.45 14.53 -0.03
N ASP A 76 -14.48 13.81 0.52
CA ASP A 76 -13.49 14.27 1.50
C ASP A 76 -14.05 14.68 2.88
N LYS A 77 -15.29 14.30 3.20
CA LYS A 77 -15.96 14.64 4.46
C LYS A 77 -16.17 13.42 5.33
N HIS A 78 -15.85 13.59 6.61
CA HIS A 78 -16.14 12.62 7.66
C HIS A 78 -17.56 12.80 8.18
N LEU A 79 -18.30 11.70 8.28
CA LEU A 79 -19.61 11.65 8.91
C LEU A 79 -19.59 10.54 9.96
N GLU A 80 -20.10 10.84 11.14
CA GLU A 80 -20.19 9.88 12.24
C GLU A 80 -21.63 9.76 12.70
N LEU A 81 -22.15 8.53 12.72
CA LEU A 81 -23.48 8.20 13.23
C LEU A 81 -23.31 7.25 14.42
N LYS A 82 -23.88 7.63 15.57
CA LYS A 82 -23.83 6.87 16.83
C LYS A 82 -25.21 6.60 17.44
N GLU A 83 -26.23 7.30 16.97
CA GLU A 83 -27.58 7.18 17.50
C GLU A 83 -28.31 6.01 16.83
N ALA A 84 -29.10 5.27 17.61
CA ALA A 84 -29.92 4.21 17.06
C ALA A 84 -31.07 4.82 16.24
N GLY A 85 -31.34 4.27 15.07
CA GLY A 85 -32.35 4.81 14.19
C GLY A 85 -32.18 4.39 12.74
N GLU A 86 -33.06 4.93 11.90
CA GLU A 86 -32.97 4.85 10.46
C GLU A 86 -32.59 6.22 9.91
N PHE A 87 -31.58 6.26 9.05
CA PHE A 87 -31.00 7.47 8.48
C PHE A 87 -31.04 7.39 6.96
N GLN A 88 -31.68 8.36 6.32
CA GLN A 88 -31.69 8.45 4.87
C GLN A 88 -30.34 9.01 4.38
N MET A 89 -29.71 8.32 3.42
CA MET A 89 -28.36 8.67 2.98
C MET A 89 -28.29 10.05 2.32
N ASP A 90 -29.31 10.44 1.55
CA ASP A 90 -29.34 11.74 0.91
C ASP A 90 -29.40 12.89 1.93
N GLU A 91 -30.07 12.69 3.07
CA GLU A 91 -30.08 13.63 4.19
C GLU A 91 -28.75 13.63 4.96
N VAL A 92 -28.21 12.45 5.29
CA VAL A 92 -26.93 12.29 5.99
C VAL A 92 -25.78 12.97 5.24
N LEU A 93 -25.77 12.85 3.90
CA LEU A 93 -24.73 13.41 3.04
C LEU A 93 -24.93 14.91 2.74
N GLN A 94 -26.06 15.52 3.11
CA GLN A 94 -26.35 16.95 2.89
C GLN A 94 -25.73 17.87 3.94
N ASN A 95 -25.48 17.40 5.17
CA ASN A 95 -24.84 18.19 6.23
C ASN A 95 -23.32 18.30 5.98
N ARG A 96 -22.89 19.48 5.53
CA ARG A 96 -21.58 19.71 4.91
C ARG A 96 -20.72 20.65 5.77
N ALA A 97 -19.62 20.17 6.32
CA ALA A 97 -18.46 20.99 6.67
C ALA A 97 -17.41 20.92 5.56
N GLU A 98 -16.61 21.97 5.34
CA GLU A 98 -15.50 21.95 4.36
C GLU A 98 -14.35 21.05 4.84
N SER A 99 -13.63 20.42 3.91
CA SER A 99 -12.48 19.55 4.22
C SER A 99 -11.15 20.29 4.04
N SER A 100 -10.16 19.95 4.87
CA SER A 100 -8.78 20.43 4.73
C SER A 100 -7.99 19.58 3.72
N GLY A 101 -6.86 20.09 3.22
CA GLY A 101 -6.03 19.38 2.23
C GLY A 101 -5.46 18.03 2.71
N LEU A 102 -5.16 17.92 4.02
CA LEU A 102 -4.67 16.69 4.62
C LEU A 102 -5.74 15.60 4.70
N LEU A 103 -6.98 15.99 5.01
CA LEU A 103 -8.15 15.11 5.02
C LEU A 103 -8.41 14.51 3.64
N SER A 104 -8.36 15.34 2.60
CA SER A 104 -8.51 14.87 1.22
C SER A 104 -7.45 13.84 0.85
N ARG A 105 -6.18 14.03 1.26
CA ARG A 105 -5.12 13.04 1.03
C ARG A 105 -5.43 11.70 1.71
N PHE A 106 -5.84 11.74 2.97
CA PHE A 106 -6.20 10.53 3.73
C PHE A 106 -7.32 9.75 3.04
N TYR A 107 -8.37 10.43 2.63
CA TYR A 107 -9.49 9.78 1.96
C TYR A 107 -9.16 9.26 0.56
N ASN A 108 -8.32 9.98 -0.18
CA ASN A 108 -7.78 9.49 -1.44
C ASN A 108 -6.91 8.25 -1.24
N PHE A 109 -6.09 8.20 -0.19
CA PHE A 109 -5.31 7.00 0.17
C PHE A 109 -6.23 5.79 0.37
N ILE A 110 -7.30 5.96 1.16
CA ILE A 110 -8.26 4.90 1.43
C ILE A 110 -8.97 4.44 0.14
N SER A 111 -9.55 5.36 -0.63
CA SER A 111 -10.27 5.03 -1.86
C SER A 111 -9.37 4.34 -2.88
N ASN A 112 -8.15 4.85 -3.06
CA ASN A 112 -7.16 4.23 -3.95
C ASN A 112 -6.81 2.81 -3.49
N GLY A 113 -6.67 2.59 -2.18
CA GLY A 113 -6.44 1.28 -1.60
C GLY A 113 -7.57 0.29 -1.91
N LEU A 114 -8.83 0.70 -1.74
CA LEU A 114 -10.01 -0.09 -2.09
C LEU A 114 -10.07 -0.40 -3.60
N ASP A 115 -9.84 0.60 -4.45
CA ASP A 115 -9.91 0.43 -5.90
C ASP A 115 -8.83 -0.51 -6.45
N GLN A 116 -7.63 -0.45 -5.87
CA GLN A 116 -6.51 -1.32 -6.23
C GLN A 116 -6.71 -2.76 -5.72
N SER A 117 -7.49 -2.96 -4.65
CA SER A 117 -7.70 -4.27 -4.01
C SER A 117 -9.04 -4.93 -4.33
N LYS A 118 -9.85 -4.36 -5.22
CA LYS A 118 -11.18 -4.92 -5.57
C LYS A 118 -11.14 -6.30 -6.24
N SER A 119 -10.01 -6.67 -6.86
CA SER A 119 -9.84 -7.96 -7.54
C SER A 119 -8.35 -8.26 -7.78
N ARG A 120 -8.02 -9.54 -8.05
CA ARG A 120 -6.66 -9.92 -8.48
C ARG A 120 -6.17 -9.14 -9.70
N GLN A 121 -7.04 -8.86 -10.66
CA GLN A 121 -6.70 -8.04 -11.83
C GLN A 121 -6.36 -6.59 -11.44
N SER A 122 -7.01 -6.07 -10.40
CA SER A 122 -6.75 -4.70 -9.92
C SER A 122 -5.43 -4.63 -9.14
N LEU A 123 -5.11 -5.67 -8.36
CA LEU A 123 -3.81 -5.83 -7.72
C LEU A 123 -2.69 -5.88 -8.77
N GLU A 124 -2.90 -6.64 -9.84
CA GLU A 124 -1.94 -6.71 -10.96
C GLU A 124 -1.71 -5.35 -11.61
N LYS A 125 -2.79 -4.63 -11.90
CA LYS A 125 -2.70 -3.28 -12.46
C LYS A 125 -1.99 -2.31 -11.52
N ALA A 126 -2.22 -2.43 -10.21
CA ALA A 126 -1.55 -1.63 -9.19
C ALA A 126 -0.05 -1.93 -9.15
N TYR A 127 0.35 -3.19 -9.20
CA TYR A 127 1.76 -3.60 -9.32
C TYR A 127 2.41 -2.98 -10.57
N LEU A 128 1.83 -3.18 -11.75
CA LEU A 128 2.40 -2.69 -13.01
C LEU A 128 2.58 -1.16 -13.03
N LYS A 129 1.64 -0.41 -12.44
CA LYS A 129 1.75 1.05 -12.31
C LYS A 129 2.91 1.45 -11.39
N ASN A 130 3.19 0.67 -10.35
CA ASN A 130 4.21 0.96 -9.35
C ASN A 130 5.54 0.25 -9.62
N GLN A 131 5.62 -0.54 -10.69
CA GLN A 131 6.79 -1.34 -11.02
C GLN A 131 8.07 -0.50 -11.12
N GLY A 132 8.01 0.71 -11.68
CA GLY A 132 9.17 1.60 -11.74
C GLY A 132 9.69 2.06 -10.36
N ASN A 133 8.79 2.21 -9.37
CA ASN A 133 9.15 2.59 -8.00
C ASN A 133 9.57 1.36 -7.17
N ALA A 134 8.88 0.23 -7.34
CA ALA A 134 9.21 -1.05 -6.71
C ALA A 134 10.55 -1.61 -7.22
N GLN A 135 10.86 -1.43 -8.51
CA GLN A 135 12.13 -1.82 -9.12
C GLN A 135 13.24 -0.77 -8.95
N GLY A 136 12.91 0.47 -8.55
CA GLY A 136 13.89 1.52 -8.26
C GLY A 136 14.87 1.14 -7.13
N ASN A 137 14.46 0.22 -6.25
CA ASN A 137 15.30 -0.34 -5.19
C ASN A 137 15.91 -1.70 -5.55
N THR A 138 15.60 -2.28 -6.72
CA THR A 138 16.10 -3.60 -7.14
C THR A 138 16.86 -3.48 -8.46
N ARG A 139 18.18 -3.31 -8.41
CA ARG A 139 19.00 -3.31 -9.65
C ARG A 139 19.05 -4.72 -10.24
N GLY A 140 18.51 -4.89 -11.45
CA GLY A 140 18.84 -6.02 -12.33
C GLY A 140 17.94 -7.25 -12.29
N ALA A 141 16.86 -7.25 -11.50
CA ALA A 141 15.86 -8.32 -11.47
C ALA A 141 14.67 -7.93 -12.39
N GLY A 142 14.31 -8.77 -13.38
CA GLY A 142 13.18 -8.50 -14.29
C GLY A 142 11.81 -8.67 -13.60
N ASP A 143 10.73 -8.92 -14.36
CA ASP A 143 9.38 -9.18 -13.80
C ASP A 143 9.29 -10.43 -12.89
N GLY A 144 10.26 -11.34 -12.99
CA GLY A 144 10.45 -12.45 -12.05
C GLY A 144 11.28 -12.09 -10.82
N GLY A 145 11.68 -10.82 -10.70
CA GLY A 145 12.52 -10.30 -9.64
C GLY A 145 11.80 -10.26 -8.30
N LEU A 146 12.37 -11.00 -7.34
CA LEU A 146 12.16 -10.83 -5.90
C LEU A 146 10.70 -10.74 -5.47
N ARG A 147 9.97 -11.83 -5.71
CA ARG A 147 8.77 -12.13 -4.91
C ARG A 147 9.20 -12.42 -3.47
N ASN A 148 8.34 -12.14 -2.50
CA ASN A 148 8.50 -12.56 -1.10
C ASN A 148 9.80 -12.08 -0.43
N VAL A 149 10.28 -10.90 -0.82
CA VAL A 149 11.45 -10.25 -0.22
C VAL A 149 11.01 -9.19 0.79
N ARG A 150 11.59 -9.21 1.99
CA ARG A 150 11.42 -8.18 3.01
C ARG A 150 12.76 -7.87 3.68
N PRO A 151 12.98 -6.63 4.15
CA PRO A 151 12.24 -5.43 3.80
C PRO A 151 12.43 -5.09 2.31
N PHE A 152 11.40 -4.54 1.68
CA PHE A 152 11.34 -4.23 0.24
C PHE A 152 11.98 -2.87 -0.14
N GLY A 153 12.81 -2.33 0.76
CA GLY A 153 13.57 -1.09 0.59
C GLY A 153 12.91 0.08 1.32
N GLY A 154 13.05 1.28 0.75
CA GLY A 154 12.53 2.51 1.36
C GLY A 154 13.46 3.03 2.46
N ARG A 155 12.89 3.42 3.59
CA ARG A 155 13.61 3.92 4.76
C ARG A 155 13.47 2.95 5.92
N LEU A 156 14.59 2.57 6.52
CA LEU A 156 14.66 1.70 7.70
C LEU A 156 15.23 2.49 8.88
N THR A 157 14.77 2.16 10.08
CA THR A 157 15.15 2.85 11.32
C THR A 157 16.23 2.09 12.09
N ALA A 158 16.70 2.66 13.21
CA ALA A 158 17.52 1.98 14.21
C ALA A 158 16.69 0.91 14.97
N ALA A 159 16.39 -0.21 14.29
CA ALA A 159 15.58 -1.29 14.83
C ALA A 159 16.05 -2.67 14.32
N ASN A 160 15.51 -3.72 14.94
CA ASN A 160 15.70 -5.09 14.47
C ASN A 160 14.76 -5.42 13.32
N TYR A 161 15.33 -5.81 12.18
CA TYR A 161 14.60 -6.24 11.00
C TYR A 161 14.93 -7.70 10.67
N ALA A 162 13.89 -8.46 10.33
CA ALA A 162 14.04 -9.77 9.70
C ALA A 162 14.11 -9.59 8.17
N PHE A 163 15.29 -9.86 7.61
CA PHE A 163 15.50 -9.89 6.17
C PHE A 163 15.11 -11.27 5.65
N THR A 164 14.16 -11.34 4.73
CA THR A 164 13.65 -12.60 4.17
C THR A 164 13.76 -12.59 2.66
N TRP A 165 14.01 -13.77 2.09
CA TRP A 165 14.09 -13.97 0.64
C TRP A 165 13.44 -15.31 0.24
N PRO A 166 13.18 -15.55 -1.05
CA PRO A 166 12.70 -16.84 -1.53
C PRO A 166 13.65 -17.99 -1.18
N ALA A 167 13.09 -19.13 -0.78
CA ALA A 167 13.86 -20.37 -0.70
C ALA A 167 14.26 -20.83 -2.11
N TYR A 168 15.47 -21.39 -2.22
CA TYR A 168 16.06 -21.86 -3.47
C TYR A 168 16.32 -23.35 -3.33
N PRO A 169 15.64 -24.23 -4.09
CA PRO A 169 15.71 -25.69 -3.87
C PRO A 169 17.13 -26.30 -3.94
N SER A 170 18.04 -25.66 -4.68
CA SER A 170 19.44 -26.08 -4.84
C SER A 170 20.40 -25.48 -3.80
N ALA A 171 19.93 -24.58 -2.93
CA ALA A 171 20.77 -23.91 -1.95
C ALA A 171 21.13 -24.85 -0.79
N SER A 172 22.43 -24.93 -0.51
CA SER A 172 22.95 -25.56 0.71
C SER A 172 22.94 -24.60 1.90
N HIS A 173 23.16 -23.31 1.63
CA HIS A 173 23.09 -22.20 2.57
C HIS A 173 23.00 -20.88 1.77
N TYR A 174 22.90 -19.77 2.48
CA TYR A 174 22.83 -18.42 1.96
C TYR A 174 23.97 -17.57 2.48
N GLU A 175 24.47 -16.67 1.64
CA GLU A 175 25.35 -15.58 2.05
C GLU A 175 24.57 -14.28 2.04
N PHE A 176 24.34 -13.72 3.22
CA PHE A 176 23.69 -12.43 3.43
C PHE A 176 24.74 -11.35 3.63
N SER A 177 24.49 -10.15 3.11
CA SER A 177 25.36 -8.99 3.32
C SER A 177 24.60 -7.68 3.31
N ILE A 178 25.08 -6.70 4.06
CA ILE A 178 24.69 -5.28 3.91
C ILE A 178 25.95 -4.51 3.53
N LEU A 179 25.85 -3.70 2.49
CA LEU A 179 26.92 -2.85 2.00
C LEU A 179 26.47 -1.39 1.88
N GLU A 180 27.43 -0.49 2.05
CA GLU A 180 27.24 0.93 1.78
C GLU A 180 27.22 1.18 0.26
N GLU A 181 26.21 1.90 -0.26
CA GLU A 181 26.08 2.13 -1.71
C GLU A 181 27.19 3.02 -2.27
N SER A 182 27.68 3.98 -1.48
CA SER A 182 28.66 4.97 -1.94
C SER A 182 30.06 4.37 -2.12
N THR A 183 30.43 3.40 -1.29
CA THR A 183 31.77 2.80 -1.25
C THR A 183 31.80 1.33 -1.68
N GLY A 184 30.67 0.63 -1.61
CA GLY A 184 30.59 -0.82 -1.76
C GLY A 184 31.16 -1.59 -0.56
N ASN A 185 31.47 -0.91 0.55
CA ASN A 185 32.03 -1.55 1.74
C ASN A 185 30.99 -2.42 2.43
N PHE A 186 31.40 -3.66 2.74
CA PHE A 186 30.58 -4.58 3.54
C PHE A 186 30.57 -4.14 5.00
N LEU A 187 29.36 -3.97 5.54
CA LEU A 187 29.12 -3.69 6.94
C LEU A 187 28.86 -4.96 7.74
N ILE A 188 28.19 -5.91 7.11
CA ILE A 188 27.96 -7.26 7.64
C ILE A 188 28.00 -8.25 6.50
N THR A 189 28.55 -9.43 6.79
CA THR A 189 28.44 -10.63 5.97
C THR A 189 28.16 -11.79 6.90
N ALA A 190 27.16 -12.60 6.58
CA ALA A 190 26.73 -13.72 7.40
C ALA A 190 26.31 -14.91 6.54
N LEU A 191 26.48 -16.12 7.07
CA LEU A 191 25.93 -17.33 6.48
C LEU A 191 24.62 -17.67 7.18
N ALA A 192 23.58 -17.95 6.40
CA ALA A 192 22.28 -18.37 6.90
C ALA A 192 21.90 -19.73 6.32
N ALA A 193 21.47 -20.67 7.17
CA ALA A 193 20.94 -21.96 6.71
C ALA A 193 19.50 -21.83 6.19
N GLU A 194 18.77 -20.83 6.68
CA GLU A 194 17.38 -20.56 6.34
C GLU A 194 17.27 -19.34 5.41
N ASN A 195 16.07 -19.12 4.85
CA ASN A 195 15.79 -18.01 3.95
C ASN A 195 15.42 -16.70 4.70
N THR A 196 15.97 -16.55 5.90
CA THR A 196 15.77 -15.40 6.79
C THR A 196 17.05 -15.11 7.57
N PHE A 197 17.30 -13.82 7.84
CA PHE A 197 18.36 -13.37 8.72
C PHE A 197 17.94 -12.08 9.43
N SER A 198 18.06 -12.03 10.76
CA SER A 198 17.68 -10.86 11.54
C SER A 198 18.89 -10.02 11.92
N VAL A 199 18.77 -8.71 11.77
CA VAL A 199 19.81 -7.74 12.10
C VAL A 199 19.20 -6.56 12.83
N ASP A 200 19.82 -6.16 13.93
CA ASP A 200 19.58 -4.89 14.59
C ASP A 200 20.40 -3.79 13.90
N LEU A 201 19.75 -2.97 13.09
CA LEU A 201 20.39 -1.88 12.37
C LEU A 201 20.90 -0.79 13.32
N GLY A 202 20.35 -0.67 14.53
CA GLY A 202 20.83 0.26 15.55
C GLY A 202 22.19 -0.14 16.14
N GLN A 203 22.61 -1.40 15.97
CA GLN A 203 23.93 -1.89 16.38
C GLN A 203 24.98 -1.75 15.27
N LEU A 204 24.55 -1.38 14.07
CA LEU A 204 25.45 -1.08 12.97
C LEU A 204 25.80 0.41 12.99
N ASN A 205 27.05 0.74 12.65
CA ASN A 205 27.50 2.14 12.55
C ASN A 205 27.02 2.79 11.25
N LEU A 206 25.70 2.83 11.04
CA LEU A 206 25.05 3.43 9.87
C LEU A 206 24.95 4.95 10.05
N ALA A 207 25.24 5.68 8.99
CA ALA A 207 25.11 7.13 8.95
C ALA A 207 23.69 7.53 8.55
N ASP A 208 23.11 8.47 9.30
CA ASP A 208 21.75 8.98 9.05
C ASP A 208 21.64 9.59 7.64
N GLY A 209 20.56 9.24 6.94
CA GLY A 209 20.27 9.68 5.57
C GLY A 209 21.09 8.99 4.47
N GLN A 210 22.01 8.08 4.80
CA GLN A 210 22.78 7.33 3.80
C GLN A 210 22.01 6.13 3.24
N SER A 211 22.39 5.73 2.03
CA SER A 211 21.83 4.56 1.34
C SER A 211 22.73 3.34 1.48
N TYR A 212 22.09 2.21 1.74
CA TYR A 212 22.70 0.90 1.89
C TYR A 212 21.96 -0.11 1.02
N THR A 213 22.65 -1.16 0.63
CA THR A 213 22.04 -2.27 -0.10
C THR A 213 22.26 -3.54 0.68
N TRP A 214 21.17 -4.27 0.92
CA TRP A 214 21.27 -5.63 1.42
C TRP A 214 21.17 -6.60 0.25
N VAL A 215 21.98 -7.65 0.32
CA VAL A 215 22.11 -8.66 -0.72
C VAL A 215 22.05 -10.03 -0.07
N CYS A 216 21.35 -10.96 -0.72
CA CYS A 216 21.40 -12.37 -0.36
C CYS A 216 21.63 -13.22 -1.61
N ARG A 217 22.57 -14.16 -1.51
CA ARG A 217 22.92 -15.12 -2.57
C ARG A 217 22.74 -16.55 -2.08
N ALA A 218 22.09 -17.39 -2.88
CA ALA A 218 22.06 -18.83 -2.67
C ALA A 218 23.44 -19.47 -2.98
N VAL A 219 23.93 -20.36 -2.12
CA VAL A 219 25.18 -21.09 -2.33
C VAL A 219 24.88 -22.58 -2.50
N THR A 220 25.24 -23.15 -3.65
CA THR A 220 25.01 -24.57 -3.98
C THR A 220 26.20 -25.45 -3.55
N ALA A 221 25.93 -26.73 -3.28
CA ALA A 221 26.93 -27.70 -2.77
C ALA A 221 28.14 -27.94 -3.69
N GLY A 222 28.06 -27.53 -4.96
CA GLY A 222 29.16 -27.60 -5.92
C GLY A 222 30.20 -26.49 -5.77
N GLY A 223 30.00 -25.54 -4.86
CA GLY A 223 30.87 -24.39 -4.65
C GLY A 223 30.88 -23.49 -5.88
N ASP A 224 29.93 -22.55 -5.99
CA ASP A 224 30.00 -21.58 -7.08
C ASP A 224 31.22 -20.69 -6.83
N ASN A 225 32.31 -20.93 -7.57
CA ASN A 225 33.63 -20.27 -7.45
C ASN A 225 33.61 -18.80 -7.90
N ARG A 226 32.44 -18.15 -7.81
CA ARG A 226 32.22 -16.75 -8.20
C ARG A 226 32.45 -15.87 -6.98
N ASN A 227 33.72 -15.57 -6.78
CA ASN A 227 34.29 -14.79 -5.67
C ASN A 227 33.89 -13.30 -5.63
N SER A 228 32.68 -12.92 -6.04
CA SER A 228 32.22 -11.55 -5.87
C SER A 228 30.69 -11.49 -5.88
N LEU A 229 30.13 -10.90 -4.83
CA LEU A 229 28.74 -10.41 -4.78
C LEU A 229 28.44 -9.37 -5.88
N LEU A 230 29.47 -8.89 -6.59
CA LEU A 230 29.43 -7.98 -7.73
C LEU A 230 29.85 -8.65 -9.07
N SER A 231 30.06 -9.97 -9.07
CA SER A 231 30.39 -10.73 -10.28
C SER A 231 29.23 -10.67 -11.25
N ARG A 232 29.44 -10.00 -12.41
CA ARG A 232 28.50 -9.88 -13.54
C ARG A 232 28.00 -11.21 -14.14
N GLY A 233 28.33 -12.37 -13.55
CA GLY A 233 28.05 -13.70 -14.07
C GLY A 233 27.19 -14.62 -13.18
N ALA A 234 26.76 -14.21 -11.98
CA ALA A 234 25.78 -15.01 -11.24
C ALA A 234 24.41 -14.97 -11.97
N PRO A 235 23.68 -16.09 -12.08
CA PRO A 235 22.33 -16.06 -12.62
C PRO A 235 21.50 -15.09 -11.77
N LYS A 236 20.97 -14.03 -12.40
CA LYS A 236 20.16 -12.98 -11.76
C LYS A 236 18.95 -13.52 -10.97
N THR A 237 18.61 -14.80 -11.18
CA THR A 237 17.52 -15.50 -10.51
C THR A 237 17.84 -15.91 -9.07
N GLU A 238 19.11 -15.98 -8.66
CA GLU A 238 19.55 -16.50 -7.33
C GLU A 238 20.06 -15.41 -6.37
N LEU A 239 19.74 -14.15 -6.67
CA LEU A 239 20.23 -12.98 -5.95
C LEU A 239 19.05 -12.08 -5.54
N ALA A 240 18.88 -11.87 -4.24
CA ALA A 240 18.10 -10.75 -3.71
C ALA A 240 19.02 -9.55 -3.51
N SER A 241 18.64 -8.38 -3.99
CA SER A 241 19.40 -7.13 -3.83
C SER A 241 18.42 -5.97 -3.73
N ILE A 242 18.38 -5.33 -2.56
CA ILE A 242 17.44 -4.26 -2.26
C ILE A 242 18.18 -3.09 -1.60
N THR A 243 17.96 -1.89 -2.14
CA THR A 243 18.48 -0.64 -1.56
C THR A 243 17.48 -0.05 -0.55
N PHE A 244 18.01 0.48 0.55
CA PHE A 244 17.26 1.25 1.54
C PHE A 244 18.08 2.47 2.00
N SER A 245 17.38 3.49 2.50
CA SER A 245 17.95 4.62 3.22
C SER A 245 17.84 4.39 4.72
N TYR A 246 18.85 4.77 5.49
CA TYR A 246 18.83 4.65 6.93
C TYR A 246 18.34 5.93 7.60
N SER A 247 17.56 5.79 8.67
CA SER A 247 17.17 6.89 9.55
C SER A 247 17.45 6.52 11.00
N ALA A 248 18.26 7.32 11.69
CA ALA A 248 18.59 7.07 13.08
C ALA A 248 17.38 7.30 14.02
N ALA A 249 16.46 8.20 13.64
CA ALA A 249 15.28 8.52 14.41
C ALA A 249 14.09 7.60 14.02
N PRO A 250 13.31 7.10 15.00
CA PRO A 250 12.10 6.36 14.70
C PRO A 250 11.03 7.28 14.10
N PHE A 251 10.23 6.77 13.15
CA PHE A 251 9.20 7.57 12.47
C PHE A 251 8.20 8.22 13.43
N ILE A 252 7.86 7.53 14.53
CA ILE A 252 6.83 8.03 15.46
C ILE A 252 7.21 9.38 16.06
N GLU A 253 8.50 9.64 16.29
CA GLU A 253 8.99 10.93 16.77
C GLU A 253 8.81 12.03 15.70
N VAL A 254 9.13 11.70 14.45
CA VAL A 254 8.92 12.56 13.28
C VAL A 254 7.44 12.87 13.05
N PHE A 255 6.55 11.89 13.28
CA PHE A 255 5.11 12.03 13.12
C PHE A 255 4.45 12.82 14.25
N THR A 256 4.90 12.65 15.51
CA THR A 256 4.34 13.37 16.66
C THR A 256 4.51 14.89 16.58
N ALA A 257 5.50 15.39 15.84
CA ALA A 257 5.67 16.81 15.57
C ALA A 257 4.57 17.41 14.67
N THR A 258 3.80 16.58 13.95
CA THR A 258 2.88 16.98 12.86
C THR A 258 1.41 16.68 13.18
N ARG A 259 1.11 16.30 14.43
CA ARG A 259 -0.12 15.60 14.87
C ARG A 259 -1.42 16.44 14.94
N GLY A 260 -1.35 17.75 14.74
CA GLY A 260 -2.41 18.69 15.14
C GLY A 260 -3.70 18.71 14.31
N GLU A 261 -3.78 18.03 13.15
CA GLU A 261 -4.78 18.35 12.12
C GLU A 261 -5.63 17.18 11.60
N LEU A 262 -5.65 16.03 12.29
CA LEU A 262 -6.22 14.77 11.73
C LEU A 262 -7.43 14.22 12.52
N PRO A 263 -8.41 13.58 11.84
CA PRO A 263 -9.50 12.84 12.48
C PRO A 263 -8.98 11.69 13.32
N GLY A 264 -9.64 11.39 14.43
CA GLY A 264 -9.18 10.32 15.34
C GLY A 264 -7.91 10.73 16.11
N ALA A 265 -7.77 12.00 16.46
CA ALA A 265 -6.64 12.54 17.23
C ALA A 265 -6.41 11.85 18.60
N GLN A 266 -7.30 10.94 19.02
CA GLN A 266 -7.17 10.14 20.23
C GLN A 266 -7.41 8.64 19.97
N GLY A 267 -6.44 7.96 19.36
CA GLY A 267 -6.43 6.50 19.23
C GLY A 267 -7.51 5.90 18.31
N GLY A 268 -7.50 4.58 18.17
CA GLY A 268 -8.45 3.83 17.35
C GLY A 268 -8.03 3.61 15.89
N MET A 269 -8.91 2.98 15.11
CA MET A 269 -8.59 2.47 13.77
C MET A 269 -8.20 3.58 12.78
N LEU A 270 -8.94 4.70 12.75
CA LEU A 270 -8.61 5.83 11.86
C LEU A 270 -7.26 6.46 12.19
N HIS A 271 -6.92 6.57 13.48
CA HIS A 271 -5.60 7.03 13.91
C HIS A 271 -4.49 6.17 13.31
N ASN A 272 -4.65 4.85 13.43
CA ASN A 272 -3.67 3.89 12.95
C ASN A 272 -3.59 3.85 11.42
N LEU A 273 -4.71 3.94 10.70
CA LEU A 273 -4.72 4.00 9.24
C LEU A 273 -4.05 5.28 8.71
N ASN A 274 -4.19 6.39 9.43
CA ASN A 274 -3.50 7.62 9.11
C ASN A 274 -1.99 7.51 9.38
N LEU A 275 -1.59 6.84 10.47
CA LEU A 275 -0.18 6.53 10.72
C LEU A 275 0.41 5.65 9.62
N VAL A 276 -0.32 4.63 9.16
CA VAL A 276 0.05 3.79 8.02
C VAL A 276 0.24 4.63 6.75
N MET A 277 -0.72 5.50 6.41
CA MET A 277 -0.58 6.38 5.25
C MET A 277 0.70 7.22 5.36
N ALA A 278 0.95 7.80 6.52
CA ALA A 278 2.11 8.67 6.72
C ALA A 278 3.43 7.89 6.61
N LEU A 279 3.49 6.65 7.13
CA LEU A 279 4.61 5.73 6.97
C LEU A 279 4.88 5.43 5.49
N GLU A 280 3.83 5.07 4.73
CA GLU A 280 3.93 4.82 3.30
C GLU A 280 4.42 6.04 2.53
N ASP A 281 3.83 7.22 2.78
CA ASP A 281 4.16 8.48 2.12
C ASP A 281 5.61 8.91 2.37
N HIS A 282 6.17 8.57 3.55
CA HIS A 282 7.55 8.90 3.91
C HIS A 282 8.53 7.76 3.64
N GLY A 283 8.07 6.65 3.05
CA GLY A 283 8.89 5.52 2.66
C GLY A 283 9.31 4.60 3.81
N PHE A 284 8.72 4.71 5.00
CA PHE A 284 8.93 3.77 6.12
C PHE A 284 8.10 2.51 5.93
N LEU A 285 8.46 1.78 4.88
CA LEU A 285 7.65 0.71 4.32
C LEU A 285 7.61 -0.54 5.19
N ALA A 286 8.74 -0.91 5.80
CA ALA A 286 8.78 -2.05 6.72
C ALA A 286 7.97 -1.79 8.00
N ASP A 287 7.97 -0.54 8.47
CA ASP A 287 7.15 -0.11 9.61
C ASP A 287 5.65 -0.07 9.24
N ALA A 288 5.30 0.34 8.01
CA ALA A 288 3.93 0.25 7.50
C ALA A 288 3.45 -1.22 7.42
N ASP A 289 4.27 -2.13 6.89
CA ASP A 289 4.01 -3.58 6.84
C ASP A 289 3.70 -4.14 8.23
N ALA A 290 4.56 -3.82 9.21
CA ALA A 290 4.38 -4.23 10.60
C ALA A 290 3.08 -3.68 11.22
N LEU A 291 2.77 -2.41 10.97
CA LEU A 291 1.56 -1.79 11.50
C LEU A 291 0.29 -2.37 10.86
N TYR A 292 0.28 -2.64 9.55
CA TYR A 292 -0.82 -3.36 8.92
C TYR A 292 -1.04 -4.74 9.55
N ALA A 293 0.04 -5.50 9.78
CA ALA A 293 -0.04 -6.82 10.41
C ALA A 293 -0.58 -6.76 11.84
N ILE A 294 -0.27 -5.71 12.60
CA ILE A 294 -0.87 -5.45 13.92
C ILE A 294 -2.37 -5.16 13.77
N LEU A 295 -2.74 -4.24 12.88
CA LEU A 295 -4.14 -3.84 12.68
C LEU A 295 -5.03 -5.01 12.25
N LEU A 296 -4.53 -5.90 11.39
CA LEU A 296 -5.26 -7.11 10.99
C LEU A 296 -5.56 -8.05 12.16
N ARG A 297 -4.68 -8.12 13.17
CA ARG A 297 -4.88 -8.98 14.33
C ARG A 297 -5.80 -8.35 15.37
N GLU A 298 -5.77 -7.04 15.50
CA GLU A 298 -6.45 -6.30 16.57
C GLU A 298 -7.84 -5.77 16.17
N THR A 299 -8.14 -5.70 14.87
CA THR A 299 -9.43 -5.15 14.39
C THR A 299 -10.45 -6.27 14.18
N GLU A 300 -11.59 -6.20 14.86
CA GLU A 300 -12.69 -7.17 14.71
C GLU A 300 -13.29 -7.13 13.29
N ASP A 301 -13.52 -5.94 12.75
CA ASP A 301 -13.91 -5.71 11.35
C ASP A 301 -12.69 -5.27 10.51
N ALA A 302 -11.89 -6.25 10.10
CA ALA A 302 -10.65 -6.01 9.37
C ALA A 302 -10.84 -5.85 7.84
N ALA A 303 -12.06 -5.75 7.31
CA ALA A 303 -12.27 -5.74 5.85
C ALA A 303 -11.61 -4.54 5.14
N LEU A 304 -11.68 -3.35 5.75
CA LEU A 304 -10.97 -2.17 5.27
C LEU A 304 -9.45 -2.37 5.36
N VAL A 305 -8.94 -2.84 6.50
CA VAL A 305 -7.51 -3.07 6.71
C VAL A 305 -6.96 -4.10 5.71
N ASN A 306 -7.68 -5.21 5.49
CA ASN A 306 -7.36 -6.22 4.47
C ASN A 306 -7.26 -5.61 3.06
N SER A 307 -8.08 -4.60 2.75
CA SER A 307 -8.03 -3.89 1.46
C SER A 307 -6.82 -3.03 1.29
N LEU A 308 -6.54 -2.23 2.29
CA LEU A 308 -5.40 -1.33 2.27
C LEU A 308 -4.10 -2.14 2.28
N TYR A 309 -4.02 -3.20 3.09
CA TYR A 309 -2.84 -4.05 3.16
C TYR A 309 -2.64 -4.89 1.89
N ALA A 310 -3.67 -5.51 1.31
CA ALA A 310 -3.54 -6.21 0.04
C ALA A 310 -3.06 -5.26 -1.08
N SER A 311 -3.61 -4.05 -1.12
CA SER A 311 -3.18 -3.01 -2.05
C SER A 311 -1.71 -2.64 -1.87
N PHE A 312 -1.28 -2.42 -0.63
CA PHE A 312 0.10 -2.17 -0.26
C PHE A 312 1.04 -3.30 -0.71
N LEU A 313 0.76 -4.54 -0.32
CA LEU A 313 1.55 -5.72 -0.67
C LEU A 313 1.68 -5.88 -2.20
N ALA A 314 0.61 -5.65 -2.95
CA ALA A 314 0.66 -5.72 -4.41
C ALA A 314 1.57 -4.65 -5.03
N ARG A 315 1.59 -3.41 -4.50
CA ARG A 315 2.52 -2.37 -4.97
C ARG A 315 3.98 -2.77 -4.79
N TRP A 316 4.27 -3.64 -3.81
CA TRP A 316 5.62 -4.12 -3.46
C TRP A 316 5.91 -5.56 -3.92
N ASN A 317 5.20 -6.02 -4.96
CA ASN A 317 5.39 -7.34 -5.59
C ASN A 317 5.14 -8.57 -4.67
N LEU A 318 4.37 -8.39 -3.60
CA LEU A 318 3.86 -9.45 -2.72
C LEU A 318 2.44 -9.87 -3.13
N ARG A 319 2.24 -10.11 -4.43
CA ARG A 319 0.91 -10.33 -5.05
C ARG A 319 0.20 -11.59 -4.58
N ASP A 320 0.95 -12.64 -4.27
CA ASP A 320 0.37 -13.91 -3.81
C ASP A 320 -0.21 -13.75 -2.39
N GLU A 321 0.51 -13.06 -1.52
CA GLU A 321 0.06 -12.69 -0.17
C GLU A 321 -1.11 -11.69 -0.23
N ALA A 322 -1.00 -10.65 -1.08
CA ALA A 322 -2.10 -9.72 -1.33
C ALA A 322 -3.37 -10.43 -1.81
N GLY A 323 -3.24 -11.40 -2.71
CA GLY A 323 -4.35 -12.20 -3.21
C GLY A 323 -5.00 -13.06 -2.11
N SER A 324 -4.18 -13.62 -1.22
CA SER A 324 -4.65 -14.42 -0.08
C SER A 324 -5.50 -13.59 0.89
N LEU A 325 -5.12 -12.33 1.13
CA LEU A 325 -5.92 -11.39 1.93
C LEU A 325 -7.27 -11.03 1.29
N LEU A 326 -7.39 -11.08 -0.04
CA LEU A 326 -8.68 -10.87 -0.72
C LEU A 326 -9.60 -12.09 -0.60
N GLU A 327 -9.02 -13.29 -0.67
CA GLU A 327 -9.77 -14.54 -0.61
C GLU A 327 -10.27 -14.83 0.80
N GLY A 328 -9.51 -14.46 1.84
CA GLY A 328 -9.90 -14.55 3.24
C GLY A 328 -11.03 -13.61 3.68
N ARG A 329 -11.58 -12.76 2.78
CA ARG A 329 -12.74 -11.90 3.07
C ARG A 329 -14.09 -12.60 2.91
N ARG A 330 -14.11 -13.78 2.29
CA ARG A 330 -15.33 -14.50 1.93
C ARG A 330 -15.86 -15.37 3.04
#